data_AF-A0A917RML4-F1
#
_entry.id   AF-A0A917RML4-F1
#
_cell.length_a   1.000
_cell.length_b   1.000
_cell.length_c   1.000
_cell.angle_alpha   90.00
_cell.angle_beta   90.00
_cell.angle_gamma   90.00
#
_symmetry.space_group_name_H-M   'P 1'
#
loop_
_entity.id
_entity.type
_entity.pdbx_description
1 polymer ?
#
loop_
_entity_poly.entity_id
_entity_poly.type
_entity_poly.pdbx_seq_one_letter_code
_entity_poly.pdbx_strand_id
1 'polypeptide(L)' 'MSEPQRQLTDLGPAQCEQALKRYSILRPNLEDGVPLARVAAADGRPYRTLLCWLVDYRRDDLVGLRSSLLRRG' A
#
# COMPACT_ATOMS: atom_id res chain seq x y z
N MET A 1 -3.79 20.63 -4.76
CA MET A 1 -4.91 20.23 -3.88
C MET A 1 -5.02 18.72 -3.96
N SER A 2 -4.31 18.04 -3.06
CA SER A 2 -4.27 16.58 -2.99
C SER A 2 -5.47 16.08 -2.20
N GLU A 3 -6.48 15.51 -2.86
CA GLU A 3 -7.59 14.81 -2.19
C GLU A 3 -7.57 13.32 -2.59
N PRO A 4 -6.65 12.51 -2.00
CA PRO A 4 -6.69 11.05 -2.12
C PRO A 4 -7.98 10.44 -1.53
N GLN A 5 -8.72 11.21 -0.74
CA GLN A 5 -9.99 10.83 -0.11
C GLN A 5 -11.17 10.73 -1.09
N ARG A 6 -11.16 11.48 -2.20
CA ARG A 6 -12.29 11.46 -3.16
C ARG A 6 -12.37 10.19 -4.00
N GLN A 7 -11.24 9.49 -4.21
CA GLN A 7 -11.24 8.19 -4.89
C GLN A 7 -11.57 7.03 -3.94
N LEU A 8 -11.53 7.24 -2.62
CA LEU A 8 -11.97 6.26 -1.61
C LEU A 8 -13.50 6.18 -1.50
N THR A 9 -14.24 7.16 -2.00
CA THR A 9 -15.70 7.25 -1.80
C THR A 9 -16.50 6.28 -2.68
N ASP A 10 -15.89 5.73 -3.73
CA ASP A 10 -16.49 4.71 -4.61
C ASP A 10 -16.13 3.27 -4.19
N LEU A 11 -15.38 3.12 -3.08
CA LEU A 11 -14.89 1.86 -2.57
C LEU A 11 -15.72 1.40 -1.37
N GLY A 12 -16.05 0.10 -1.32
CA GLY A 12 -16.71 -0.47 -0.16
C GLY A 12 -15.83 -0.30 1.10
N PRO A 13 -16.41 -0.10 2.30
CA PRO A 13 -15.66 0.27 3.51
C PRO A 13 -14.52 -0.72 3.86
N ALA A 14 -14.71 -2.01 3.60
CA ALA A 14 -13.69 -3.04 3.81
C ALA A 14 -12.45 -2.88 2.91
N GLN A 15 -12.64 -2.38 1.69
CA GLN A 15 -11.56 -2.18 0.72
C GLN A 15 -10.74 -0.93 1.08
N CYS A 16 -11.41 0.13 1.56
CA CYS A 16 -10.77 1.31 2.13
C CYS A 16 -9.92 0.95 3.35
N GLU A 17 -10.48 0.22 4.31
CA GLU A 17 -9.76 -0.18 5.52
C GLU A 17 -8.52 -1.03 5.17
N GLN A 18 -8.64 -1.94 4.21
CA GLN A 18 -7.53 -2.76 3.75
C GLN A 18 -6.43 -1.94 3.07
N ALA A 19 -6.80 -0.98 2.22
CA ALA A 19 -5.86 -0.08 1.55
C ALA A 19 -5.12 0.79 2.58
N LEU A 20 -5.84 1.35 3.56
CA LEU A 20 -5.25 2.15 4.64
C LEU A 20 -4.31 1.34 5.52
N LYS A 21 -4.67 0.10 5.88
CA LYS A 21 -3.78 -0.81 6.63
C LYS A 21 -2.46 -1.05 5.87
N ARG A 22 -2.53 -1.25 4.55
CA ARG A 22 -1.35 -1.45 3.70
C ARG A 22 -0.53 -0.17 3.56
N TYR A 23 -1.18 0.98 3.43
CA TYR A 23 -0.52 2.28 3.41
C TYR A 23 0.27 2.53 4.70
N SER A 24 -0.33 2.26 5.87
CA SER A 24 0.37 2.42 7.16
C SER A 24 1.64 1.58 7.26
N ILE A 25 1.71 0.43 6.59
CA ILE A 25 2.92 -0.41 6.52
C ILE A 25 3.96 0.23 5.60
N LEU A 26 3.56 0.80 4.46
CA LEU A 26 4.48 1.44 3.52
C LEU A 26 4.92 2.85 3.95
N ARG A 27 4.16 3.50 4.82
CA ARG A 27 4.37 4.87 5.26
C ARG A 27 5.82 5.17 5.71
N PRO A 28 6.50 4.32 6.49
CA PRO A 28 7.91 4.55 6.85
C PRO A 28 8.85 4.59 5.65
N ASN A 29 8.55 3.86 4.58
CA ASN A 29 9.33 3.92 3.34
C ASN A 29 8.99 5.16 2.50
N LEU A 30 7.73 5.58 2.50
CA LEU A 30 7.22 6.68 1.68
C LEU A 30 7.54 8.06 2.27
N GLU A 31 7.40 8.20 3.59
CA GLU A 31 7.50 9.49 4.29
C GLU A 31 8.83 9.63 5.03
N ASP A 32 9.30 8.56 5.71
CA ASP A 32 10.48 8.61 6.59
C ASP A 32 11.79 8.13 5.92
N GLY A 33 11.73 7.75 4.64
CA GLY A 33 12.89 7.29 3.87
C GLY A 33 13.48 5.95 4.34
N VAL A 34 12.76 5.19 5.16
CA VAL A 34 13.21 3.88 5.65
C VAL A 34 13.32 2.91 4.46
N PRO A 35 14.44 2.17 4.30
CA PRO A 35 14.56 1.19 3.24
C PRO A 35 13.46 0.14 3.30
N LEU A 36 12.82 -0.15 2.16
CA LEU A 36 11.70 -1.10 2.07
C LEU A 36 12.05 -2.49 2.61
N ALA A 37 13.32 -2.90 2.56
CA ALA A 37 13.81 -4.14 3.15
C ALA A 37 13.68 -4.17 4.68
N ARG A 38 13.90 -3.04 5.37
CA ARG A 38 13.71 -2.92 6.82
C ARG A 38 12.23 -2.95 7.18
N VAL A 39 11.40 -2.28 6.39
CA VAL A 39 9.94 -2.32 6.56
C VAL A 39 9.40 -3.75 6.41
N ALA A 40 9.87 -4.48 5.39
CA ALA A 40 9.50 -5.88 5.17
C ALA A 40 9.90 -6.78 6.34
N ALA A 41 11.12 -6.62 6.85
CA ALA A 41 11.61 -7.36 8.01
C ALA A 41 10.82 -7.05 9.29
N ALA A 42 10.46 -5.78 9.51
CA ALA A 42 9.69 -5.36 10.68
C ALA A 42 8.23 -5.84 10.65
N ASP A 43 7.59 -5.83 9.48
CA ASP A 43 6.21 -6.30 9.29
C ASP A 43 6.11 -7.83 9.15
N GLY A 44 7.24 -8.53 8.96
CA GLY A 44 7.29 -9.98 8.77
C GLY A 44 6.77 -10.47 7.42
N ARG A 45 6.61 -9.56 6.44
CA ARG A 45 6.13 -9.89 5.09
C ARG A 45 7.28 -10.00 4.09
N PRO A 46 7.12 -10.82 3.03
CA PRO A 46 8.10 -10.89 1.96
C PRO A 46 8.34 -9.53 1.31
N TYR A 47 9.61 -9.18 1.09
CA TYR A 47 10.01 -7.94 0.41
C TYR A 47 9.28 -7.75 -0.93
N ARG A 48 9.14 -8.83 -1.70
CA ARG A 48 8.45 -8.81 -3.00
C ARG A 48 6.99 -8.34 -2.88
N THR A 49 6.30 -8.70 -1.80
CA THR A 49 4.92 -8.27 -1.56
C THR A 49 4.85 -6.76 -1.37
N LEU A 50 5.72 -6.22 -0.52
CA LEU A 50 5.79 -4.78 -0.26
C LEU A 50 6.24 -4.01 -1.51
N LEU A 51 7.15 -4.59 -2.31
CA LEU A 51 7.59 -4.00 -3.58
C LEU A 51 6.44 -3.91 -4.59
N CYS A 52 5.63 -4.98 -4.73
CA CYS A 52 4.43 -4.94 -5.57
C CYS A 52 3.46 -3.86 -5.07
N TRP A 53 3.21 -3.78 -3.77
CA TRP A 53 2.33 -2.75 -3.20
C TRP A 53 2.85 -1.34 -3.47
N LEU A 54 4.16 -1.12 -3.38
CA LEU A 54 4.77 0.17 -3.67
C LEU A 54 4.63 0.55 -5.16
N VAL A 55 4.79 -0.41 -6.07
CA VAL A 55 4.60 -0.20 -7.51
C VAL A 55 3.13 0.15 -7.80
N ASP A 56 2.20 -0.63 -7.24
CA ASP A 56 0.76 -0.40 -7.42
C ASP A 56 0.34 0.96 -6.83
N TYR A 57 0.87 1.33 -5.66
CA TYR A 57 0.64 2.64 -5.03
C TYR A 57 1.20 3.81 -5.86
N ARG A 58 2.39 3.67 -6.45
CA ARG A 58 2.96 4.72 -7.30
C ARG A 58 2.20 4.89 -8.62
N ARG A 59 1.53 3.84 -9.08
CA ARG A 59 0.76 3.84 -10.33
C ARG A 59 -0.65 4.37 -10.13
N ASP A 60 -1.33 3.88 -9.09
CA ASP A 60 -2.78 4.05 -8.90
C ASP A 60 -3.14 4.59 -7.49
N ASP A 61 -2.19 5.14 -6.73
CA ASP A 61 -2.36 5.65 -5.36
C ASP A 61 -2.97 4.57 -4.42
N LEU A 62 -3.71 4.98 -3.38
CA LEU A 62 -4.40 4.09 -2.44
C LEU A 62 -5.33 3.10 -3.13
N VAL A 63 -5.82 3.40 -4.34
CA VAL A 63 -6.64 2.49 -5.14
C VAL A 63 -5.85 1.26 -5.56
N GLY A 64 -4.56 1.41 -5.89
CA GLY A 64 -3.65 0.30 -6.18
C GLY A 64 -3.42 -0.62 -4.98
N LEU A 65 -3.51 -0.07 -3.76
CA LEU A 65 -3.37 -0.84 -2.52
C LEU A 65 -4.62 -1.65 -2.15
N ARG A 66 -5.74 -1.53 -2.87
CA ARG A 66 -6.96 -2.32 -2.64
C ARG A 66 -6.80 -3.76 -3.11
N SER A 67 -6.32 -3.93 -4.34
CA SER A 67 -6.38 -5.18 -5.10
C SER A 67 -5.05 -5.86 -5.29
N SER A 68 -4.03 -5.50 -4.52
CA SER A 68 -2.77 -6.26 -4.46
C SER A 68 -2.98 -7.63 -3.76
N LEU A 69 -3.93 -8.40 -4.28
CA LEU A 69 -3.73 -9.83 -4.47
C LEU A 69 -2.34 -9.94 -5.07
N LEU A 70 -1.40 -10.43 -4.26
CA LEU A 70 -0.26 -11.17 -4.76
C LEU A 70 -0.74 -11.85 -6.06
N ARG A 71 -0.16 -11.54 -7.23
CA ARG A 71 -0.31 -12.44 -8.39
C ARG A 71 0.26 -13.76 -7.90
N ARG A 72 -0.59 -14.56 -7.25
CA ARG A 72 -0.30 -15.93 -6.90
C ARG A 72 -0.07 -16.57 -8.26
N GLY A 73 1.10 -17.18 -8.39
CA GLY A 73 1.46 -17.96 -9.57
C GLY A 73 0.41 -19.02 -9.88
#